data_AF-A0A847JMD0-F1
#
_entry.id   AF-A0A847JMD0-F1
#
_cell.length_a   1.000
_cell.length_b   1.000
_cell.length_c   1.000
_cell.angle_alpha   90.00
_cell.angle_beta   90.00
_cell.angle_gamma   90.00
#
_symmetry.space_group_name_H-M   'P 1'
#
loop_
_entity.id
_entity.type
_entity.pdbx_description
1 polymer ?
#
loop_
_entity_poly.entity_id
_entity_poly.type
_entity_poly.pdbx_seq_one_letter_code
_entity_poly.pdbx_strand_id
1 'polypeptide(L)'
;MHRLERGNQELEEDVELLKIAGLLAAKKVRRFRYLVQQKYRYRIKKACKTLGISHSGFYAYRARKPSDRQLENEFLSHKIHEVFEQHSGRYGAKRITYALKDEGIKVNRKRIVRFMLAMGLYTKGAKRAYKHYNKHHRTVAKAIPTTMRSWNRSIRR
;
A
#
# COMPACT_ATOMS: atom_id res chain seq x y z
N MET A 1 39.32 -12.13 -8.93
CA MET A 1 38.07 -12.88 -8.62
C MET A 1 36.85 -11.98 -8.35
N HIS A 2 36.95 -10.80 -7.72
CA HIS A 2 35.78 -9.93 -7.38
C HIS A 2 34.99 -9.25 -8.53
N ARG A 3 35.36 -9.43 -9.80
CA ARG A 3 34.65 -8.80 -10.94
C ARG A 3 33.48 -9.68 -11.42
N LEU A 4 33.61 -11.00 -11.28
CA LEU A 4 32.61 -11.98 -11.72
C LEU A 4 31.48 -12.13 -10.70
N GLU A 5 31.80 -12.10 -9.41
CA GLU A 5 30.81 -12.15 -8.33
C GLU A 5 29.88 -10.92 -8.34
N ARG A 6 30.46 -9.73 -8.59
CA ARG A 6 29.69 -8.50 -8.79
C ARG A 6 28.80 -8.58 -10.03
N GLY A 7 29.30 -9.16 -11.13
CA GLY A 7 28.51 -9.37 -12.35
C GLY A 7 27.33 -10.31 -12.13
N ASN A 8 27.53 -11.40 -11.38
CA ASN A 8 26.47 -12.37 -11.07
C ASN A 8 25.41 -11.80 -10.12
N GLN A 9 25.81 -11.06 -9.08
CA GLN A 9 24.85 -10.32 -8.24
C GLN A 9 24.07 -9.27 -9.04
N GLU A 10 24.74 -8.56 -9.95
CA GLU A 10 24.12 -7.54 -10.79
C GLU A 10 23.09 -8.14 -11.78
N LEU A 11 23.33 -9.36 -12.30
CA LEU A 11 22.40 -10.07 -13.18
C LEU A 11 21.20 -10.65 -12.41
N GLU A 12 21.43 -11.15 -11.20
CA GLU A 12 20.35 -11.61 -10.31
C GLU A 12 19.40 -10.47 -9.93
N GLU A 13 19.92 -9.28 -9.64
CA GLU A 13 19.10 -8.08 -9.35
C GLU A 13 18.18 -7.69 -10.52
N ASP A 14 18.69 -7.75 -11.75
CA ASP A 14 17.93 -7.43 -12.96
C ASP A 14 16.88 -8.51 -13.29
N VAL A 15 17.22 -9.80 -13.15
CA VAL A 15 16.29 -10.91 -13.32
C VAL A 15 15.17 -10.85 -12.27
N GLU A 16 15.48 -10.50 -11.02
CA GLU A 16 14.50 -10.36 -9.96
C GLU A 16 13.51 -9.22 -10.26
N LEU A 17 14.00 -8.06 -10.74
CA LEU A 17 13.14 -6.94 -11.18
C LEU A 17 12.19 -7.33 -12.32
N LEU A 18 12.68 -8.13 -13.28
CA LEU A 18 11.90 -8.62 -14.41
C LEU A 18 10.89 -9.71 -14.01
N LYS A 19 11.23 -10.54 -13.00
CA LYS A 19 10.34 -11.57 -12.45
C LYS A 19 9.15 -11.02 -11.68
N ILE A 20 9.14 -9.75 -11.31
CA ILE A 20 7.98 -9.12 -10.65
C ILE A 20 6.85 -8.95 -11.66
N ALA A 21 6.00 -9.98 -11.72
CA ALA A 21 4.85 -10.05 -12.60
C ALA A 21 4.02 -8.75 -12.56
N GLY A 22 3.86 -8.14 -13.74
CA GLY A 22 2.99 -6.99 -13.95
C GLY A 22 3.54 -5.63 -13.51
N LEU A 23 4.81 -5.53 -13.06
CA LEU A 23 5.41 -4.23 -12.75
C LEU A 23 5.73 -3.42 -14.01
N LEU A 24 6.23 -4.08 -15.06
CA LEU A 24 6.47 -3.45 -16.36
C LEU A 24 5.16 -3.01 -17.04
N ALA A 25 4.09 -3.80 -16.92
CA ALA A 25 2.77 -3.44 -17.42
C ALA A 25 2.06 -2.36 -16.56
N ALA A 26 2.59 -2.02 -15.38
CA ALA A 26 1.97 -1.03 -14.50
C ALA A 26 2.22 0.41 -14.93
N LYS A 27 1.36 1.33 -14.46
CA LYS A 27 1.56 2.79 -14.58
C LYS A 27 2.91 3.21 -13.99
N LYS A 28 3.57 4.20 -14.61
CA LYS A 28 4.89 4.73 -14.18
C LYS A 28 4.96 5.03 -12.67
N VAL A 29 3.88 5.59 -12.09
CA VAL A 29 3.76 5.87 -10.65
C VAL A 29 4.01 4.62 -9.78
N ARG A 30 3.51 3.44 -10.18
CA ARG A 30 3.74 2.20 -9.44
C ARG A 30 5.19 1.73 -9.56
N ARG A 31 5.82 1.92 -10.71
CA ARG A 31 7.24 1.58 -10.93
C ARG A 31 8.16 2.47 -10.09
N PHE A 32 7.91 3.79 -10.11
CA PHE A 32 8.64 4.73 -9.25
C PHE A 32 8.48 4.39 -7.77
N ARG A 33 7.24 4.10 -7.33
CA ARG A 33 6.98 3.72 -5.94
C ARG A 33 7.73 2.46 -5.51
N TYR A 34 7.73 1.44 -6.36
CA TYR A 34 8.47 0.20 -6.09
C TYR A 34 9.96 0.48 -5.90
N LEU A 35 10.55 1.27 -6.81
CA LEU A 35 11.97 1.63 -6.76
C LEU A 35 12.32 2.46 -5.53
N VAL A 36 11.41 3.34 -5.06
CA VAL A 36 11.61 4.09 -3.80
C VAL A 36 11.65 3.14 -2.60
N GLN A 37 10.78 2.14 -2.54
CA GLN A 37 10.74 1.16 -1.44
C GLN A 37 11.99 0.27 -1.39
N GLN A 38 12.57 -0.03 -2.56
CA GLN A 38 13.74 -0.91 -2.69
C GLN A 38 15.02 -0.16 -3.06
N LYS A 39 15.11 1.14 -2.76
CA LYS A 39 16.21 2.01 -3.21
C LYS A 39 17.61 1.58 -2.76
N TYR A 40 17.71 0.81 -1.67
CA TYR A 40 18.96 0.29 -1.13
C TYR A 40 19.35 -1.07 -1.73
N ARG A 41 18.43 -1.74 -2.43
CA ARG A 41 18.67 -3.06 -3.06
C ARG A 41 19.11 -2.97 -4.50
N TYR A 42 18.91 -1.83 -5.16
CA TYR A 42 19.13 -1.70 -6.60
C TYR A 42 19.91 -0.44 -6.93
N ARG A 43 20.81 -0.54 -7.90
CA ARG A 43 21.43 0.63 -8.52
C ARG A 43 20.38 1.39 -9.34
N ILE A 44 19.94 2.55 -8.85
CA ILE A 44 18.81 3.33 -9.39
C ILE A 44 18.91 3.56 -10.91
N LYS A 45 20.10 3.90 -11.42
CA LYS A 45 20.32 4.14 -12.85
C LYS A 45 20.00 2.91 -13.71
N LYS A 46 20.40 1.71 -13.28
CA LYS A 46 20.12 0.45 -13.97
C LYS A 46 18.64 0.09 -13.83
N ALA A 47 18.10 0.10 -12.62
CA ALA A 47 16.70 -0.24 -12.37
C ALA A 47 15.73 0.68 -13.14
N CYS A 48 16.04 1.96 -13.31
CA CYS A 48 15.26 2.86 -14.16
C CYS A 48 15.23 2.42 -15.62
N LYS A 49 16.38 1.97 -16.17
CA LYS A 49 16.49 1.43 -17.53
C LYS A 49 15.66 0.15 -17.67
N THR A 50 15.82 -0.80 -16.74
CA THR A 50 15.10 -2.08 -16.72
C THR A 50 13.59 -1.87 -16.62
N LEU A 51 13.13 -0.87 -15.84
CA LEU A 51 11.72 -0.55 -15.65
C LEU A 51 11.12 0.40 -16.71
N GLY A 52 11.91 0.88 -17.67
CA GLY A 52 11.48 1.81 -18.72
C GLY A 52 10.97 3.16 -18.16
N ILE A 53 11.65 3.70 -17.15
CA ILE A 53 11.33 4.99 -16.51
C ILE A 53 12.55 5.93 -16.52
N SER A 54 12.32 7.24 -16.55
CA SER A 54 13.43 8.20 -16.53
C SER A 54 14.04 8.35 -15.14
N HIS A 55 15.37 8.50 -15.10
CA HIS A 55 16.11 8.76 -13.87
C HIS A 55 15.69 10.08 -13.20
N SER A 56 15.53 11.15 -14.00
CA SER A 56 15.02 12.44 -13.53
C SER A 56 13.59 12.33 -12.97
N GLY A 57 12.73 11.52 -13.61
CA GLY A 57 11.37 11.26 -13.15
C GLY A 57 11.32 10.53 -11.80
N PHE A 58 12.30 9.67 -11.51
CA PHE A 58 12.40 9.02 -10.21
C PHE A 58 12.70 10.01 -9.08
N TYR A 59 13.67 10.91 -9.26
CA TYR A 59 13.99 11.91 -8.25
C TYR A 59 12.87 12.94 -8.09
N ALA A 60 12.25 13.36 -9.20
CA ALA A 60 11.06 14.21 -9.14
C ALA A 60 9.93 13.51 -8.39
N TYR A 61 9.68 12.22 -8.64
CA TYR A 61 8.68 11.44 -7.91
C TYR A 61 9.00 11.34 -6.41
N ARG A 62 10.27 11.11 -6.06
CA ARG A 62 10.74 11.03 -4.67
C ARG A 62 10.61 12.36 -3.93
N ALA A 63 10.81 13.49 -4.62
CA ALA A 63 10.71 14.83 -4.05
C ALA A 63 9.27 15.35 -3.94
N ARG A 64 8.29 14.68 -4.56
CA ARG A 64 6.88 15.10 -4.49
C ARG A 64 6.36 15.00 -3.06
N LYS A 65 5.82 16.11 -2.58
CA LYS A 65 5.02 16.15 -1.35
C LYS A 65 3.71 15.38 -1.55
N PRO A 66 3.17 14.71 -0.51
CA PRO A 66 1.85 14.12 -0.57
C PRO A 66 0.80 15.20 -0.84
N SER A 67 -0.22 14.89 -1.65
CA SER A 67 -1.35 15.81 -1.83
C SER A 67 -2.24 15.82 -0.59
N ASP A 68 -3.03 16.88 -0.41
CA ASP A 68 -3.98 17.00 0.71
C ASP A 68 -4.91 15.79 0.81
N ARG A 69 -5.36 15.29 -0.34
CA ARG A 69 -6.18 14.07 -0.41
C ARG A 69 -5.43 12.82 0.07
N GLN A 70 -4.13 12.72 -0.16
CA GLN A 70 -3.33 11.63 0.37
C GLN A 70 -3.19 11.75 1.89
N LEU A 71 -2.90 12.95 2.40
CA LEU A 71 -2.82 13.22 3.84
C LEU A 71 -4.15 12.91 4.55
N GLU A 72 -5.27 13.37 4.00
CA GLU A 72 -6.61 13.10 4.54
C GLU A 72 -6.91 11.59 4.58
N ASN A 73 -6.53 10.85 3.53
CA ASN A 73 -6.70 9.40 3.50
C ASN A 73 -5.81 8.68 4.51
N GLU A 74 -4.58 9.15 4.71
CA GLU A 74 -3.65 8.63 5.71
C GLU A 74 -4.18 8.87 7.12
N PHE A 75 -4.58 10.11 7.43
CA PHE A 75 -5.23 10.47 8.69
C PHE A 75 -6.47 9.61 8.97
N LEU A 76 -7.38 9.51 8.00
CA LEU A 76 -8.59 8.71 8.15
C LEU A 76 -8.27 7.22 8.33
N SER A 77 -7.27 6.70 7.62
CA SER A 77 -6.86 5.30 7.79
C SER A 77 -6.33 5.01 9.19
N HIS A 78 -5.54 5.93 9.74
CA HIS A 78 -5.02 5.84 11.11
C HIS A 78 -6.16 5.84 12.13
N LYS A 79 -7.08 6.80 12.01
CA LYS A 79 -8.22 6.92 12.94
C LYS A 79 -9.15 5.70 12.89
N ILE A 80 -9.41 5.13 11.71
CA ILE A 80 -10.19 3.89 11.57
C ILE A 80 -9.51 2.73 12.30
N HIS A 81 -8.19 2.59 12.16
CA HIS A 81 -7.44 1.52 12.81
C HIS A 81 -7.42 1.70 14.33
N GLU A 82 -7.18 2.93 14.80
CA GLU A 82 -7.20 3.28 16.22
C GLU A 82 -8.53 2.88 16.87
N VAL A 83 -9.66 3.33 16.32
CA VAL A 83 -10.99 2.97 16.84
C VAL A 83 -11.23 1.46 16.80
N PHE A 84 -10.74 0.79 15.75
CA PHE A 84 -10.88 -0.66 15.62
C PHE A 84 -10.12 -1.40 16.74
N GLU A 85 -8.88 -1.02 17.02
CA GLU A 85 -8.03 -1.62 18.05
C GLU A 85 -8.52 -1.29 19.47
N GLN A 86 -8.92 -0.03 19.73
CA GLN A 86 -9.54 0.38 21.00
C GLN A 86 -10.72 -0.52 21.39
N HIS A 87 -11.50 -0.97 20.39
CA HIS A 87 -12.64 -1.86 20.60
C HIS A 87 -12.31 -3.35 20.39
N SER A 88 -11.02 -3.70 20.44
CA SER A 88 -10.47 -5.05 20.29
C SER A 88 -10.96 -5.79 19.04
N GLY A 89 -11.14 -5.06 17.93
CA GLY A 89 -11.61 -5.58 16.65
C GLY A 89 -13.08 -6.03 16.63
N ARG A 90 -13.90 -5.60 17.58
CA ARG A 90 -15.36 -5.87 17.58
C ARG A 90 -16.12 -4.91 16.67
N TYR A 91 -15.57 -3.72 16.43
CA TYR A 91 -16.26 -2.65 15.73
C TYR A 91 -16.14 -2.81 14.21
N GLY A 92 -17.29 -2.92 13.54
CA GLY A 92 -17.37 -2.93 12.09
C GLY A 92 -17.59 -1.53 11.53
N ALA A 93 -17.60 -1.40 10.20
CA ALA A 93 -17.72 -0.10 9.53
C ALA A 93 -18.88 0.76 10.03
N LYS A 94 -20.04 0.16 10.36
CA LYS A 94 -21.18 0.88 10.95
C LYS A 94 -20.81 1.53 12.30
N ARG A 95 -20.24 0.77 13.24
CA ARG A 95 -19.88 1.28 14.57
C ARG A 95 -18.71 2.27 14.51
N ILE A 96 -17.72 2.01 13.66
CA ILE A 96 -16.63 2.96 13.40
C ILE A 96 -17.16 4.27 12.82
N THR A 97 -18.16 4.22 11.93
CA THR A 97 -18.78 5.46 11.40
C THR A 97 -19.36 6.32 12.52
N TYR A 98 -20.02 5.70 13.51
CA TYR A 98 -20.58 6.42 14.66
C TYR A 98 -19.50 6.97 15.57
N ALA A 99 -18.47 6.18 15.91
CA ALA A 99 -17.35 6.64 16.73
C ALA A 99 -16.63 7.83 16.09
N LEU A 100 -16.35 7.78 14.78
CA LEU A 100 -15.75 8.92 14.07
C LEU A 100 -16.67 10.14 14.04
N LYS A 101 -17.99 9.94 13.93
CA LYS A 101 -18.96 11.03 13.95
C LYS A 101 -18.99 11.73 15.32
N ASP A 102 -18.85 10.97 16.39
CA ASP A 102 -18.78 11.48 17.78
C ASP A 102 -17.53 12.36 17.98
N GLU A 103 -16.42 11.96 17.37
CA GLU A 103 -15.18 12.76 17.31
C GLU A 103 -15.24 13.93 16.30
N GLY A 104 -16.41 14.24 15.72
CA GLY A 104 -16.59 15.33 14.76
C GLY A 104 -16.19 15.01 13.31
N ILE A 105 -15.71 13.80 13.02
CA ILE A 105 -15.23 13.38 11.70
C ILE A 105 -16.39 12.74 10.91
N LYS A 106 -17.00 13.53 10.01
CA LYS A 106 -18.11 13.05 9.16
C LYS A 106 -17.58 12.30 7.94
N VAL A 107 -17.73 10.97 7.92
CA VAL A 107 -17.28 10.11 6.81
C VAL A 107 -18.37 9.15 6.37
N ASN A 108 -18.54 8.99 5.05
CA ASN A 108 -19.47 8.01 4.50
C ASN A 108 -19.04 6.58 4.85
N ARG A 109 -19.96 5.77 5.37
CA ARG A 109 -19.78 4.34 5.69
C ARG A 109 -19.10 3.56 4.55
N LYS A 110 -19.45 3.82 3.28
CA LYS A 110 -18.83 3.14 2.11
C LYS A 110 -17.32 3.44 2.02
N ARG A 111 -16.88 4.63 2.41
CA ARG A 111 -15.45 5.01 2.46
C ARG A 111 -14.73 4.25 3.57
N ILE A 112 -15.32 4.13 4.75
CA ILE A 112 -14.78 3.34 5.86
C ILE A 112 -14.66 1.86 5.49
N VAL A 113 -15.69 1.27 4.87
CA VAL A 113 -15.64 -0.11 4.37
C VAL A 113 -14.43 -0.28 3.46
N ARG A 114 -14.23 0.58 2.45
CA ARG A 114 -13.07 0.51 1.56
C ARG A 114 -11.73 0.53 2.30
N PHE A 115 -11.60 1.37 3.33
CA PHE A 115 -10.37 1.43 4.14
C PHE A 115 -10.17 0.19 5.01
N MET A 116 -11.21 -0.29 5.70
CA MET A 116 -11.14 -1.54 6.47
C MET A 116 -10.72 -2.72 5.57
N LEU A 117 -11.33 -2.82 4.38
CA LEU A 117 -10.98 -3.83 3.38
C LEU A 117 -9.52 -3.72 2.92
N ALA A 118 -9.06 -2.51 2.62
CA ALA A 118 -7.70 -2.24 2.18
C ALA A 118 -6.65 -2.59 3.26
N MET A 119 -6.97 -2.37 4.53
CA MET A 119 -6.12 -2.74 5.67
C MET A 119 -6.23 -4.21 6.07
N GLY A 120 -7.28 -4.91 5.63
CA GLY A 120 -7.58 -6.25 6.08
C GLY A 120 -8.17 -6.31 7.49
N LEU A 121 -8.79 -5.21 7.96
CA LEU A 121 -9.50 -5.17 9.24
C LEU A 121 -10.87 -5.82 9.08
N TYR A 122 -11.14 -6.85 9.86
CA TYR A 122 -12.41 -7.56 9.89
C TYR A 122 -12.88 -7.70 11.33
N THR A 123 -14.18 -7.56 11.55
CA THR A 123 -14.72 -7.78 12.88
C THR A 123 -14.53 -9.24 13.29
N LYS A 124 -14.27 -9.45 14.59
CA LYS A 124 -14.24 -10.79 15.17
C LYS A 124 -15.50 -11.58 14.78
N GLY A 125 -15.33 -12.82 14.34
CA GLY A 125 -16.42 -13.69 13.85
C GLY A 125 -16.88 -13.44 12.40
N ALA A 126 -16.63 -12.28 11.79
CA ALA A 126 -17.16 -11.97 10.46
C ALA A 126 -16.25 -12.38 9.29
N LYS A 127 -15.08 -12.97 9.56
CA LYS A 127 -14.08 -13.31 8.53
C LYS A 127 -14.64 -14.23 7.44
N ARG A 128 -15.50 -15.19 7.80
CA ARG A 128 -16.16 -16.11 6.85
C ARG A 128 -17.18 -15.36 5.97
N ALA A 129 -18.14 -14.67 6.58
CA ALA A 129 -19.13 -13.86 5.85
C ALA A 129 -18.48 -12.83 4.91
N TYR A 130 -17.36 -12.25 5.35
CA TYR A 130 -16.57 -11.34 4.53
C TYR A 130 -15.93 -12.01 3.31
N LYS A 131 -15.30 -13.19 3.46
CA LYS A 131 -14.74 -13.94 2.32
C LYS A 131 -15.81 -14.21 1.25
N HIS A 132 -17.03 -14.54 1.68
CA HIS A 132 -18.18 -14.70 0.78
C HIS A 132 -18.55 -13.39 0.09
N TYR A 133 -18.72 -12.29 0.83
CA TYR A 133 -19.03 -10.98 0.25
C TYR A 133 -17.99 -10.52 -0.78
N ASN A 134 -16.70 -10.68 -0.48
CA ASN A 134 -15.60 -10.27 -1.35
C ASN A 134 -15.44 -11.16 -2.59
N LYS A 135 -15.86 -12.44 -2.54
CA LYS A 135 -15.90 -13.32 -3.71
C LYS A 135 -16.74 -12.69 -4.83
N HIS A 136 -17.83 -12.01 -4.46
CA HIS A 136 -18.75 -11.34 -5.38
C HIS A 136 -18.41 -9.87 -5.66
N HIS A 137 -17.52 -9.24 -4.88
CA HIS A 137 -17.19 -7.80 -4.96
C HIS A 137 -15.69 -7.54 -5.19
N ARG A 138 -15.04 -8.36 -6.05
CA ARG A 138 -13.58 -8.38 -6.33
C ARG A 138 -12.95 -7.04 -6.77
N THR A 139 -13.74 -6.08 -7.23
CA THR A 139 -13.24 -4.78 -7.76
C THR A 139 -12.79 -3.81 -6.66
N VAL A 140 -13.34 -3.92 -5.45
CA VAL A 140 -13.10 -2.96 -4.36
C VAL A 140 -11.72 -3.14 -3.73
N ALA A 141 -11.18 -4.37 -3.72
CA ALA A 141 -9.88 -4.70 -3.15
C ALA A 141 -8.66 -4.19 -3.96
N LYS A 142 -8.86 -3.71 -5.20
CA LYS A 142 -7.76 -3.26 -6.09
C LYS A 142 -7.30 -1.82 -5.84
N ALA A 143 -8.01 -1.03 -5.02
CA ALA A 143 -7.77 0.40 -4.84
C ALA A 143 -6.94 0.74 -3.59
N ILE A 144 -5.91 -0.05 -3.25
CA ILE A 144 -5.06 0.19 -2.08
C ILE A 144 -3.95 1.21 -2.42
N PRO A 145 -3.84 2.37 -1.73
CA PRO A 145 -2.60 3.13 -1.71
C PRO A 145 -1.54 2.28 -1.00
N THR A 146 -0.48 1.91 -1.72
CA THR A 146 0.59 1.03 -1.20
C THR A 146 1.35 1.61 0.01
N THR A 147 1.09 2.86 0.40
CA THR A 147 1.60 3.49 1.64
C THR A 147 1.15 2.72 2.89
N MET A 148 -0.01 2.04 2.87
CA MET A 148 -0.52 1.25 4.00
C MET A 148 0.11 -0.15 4.15
N ARG A 149 0.82 -0.69 3.13
CA ARG A 149 1.51 -1.99 3.26
C ARG A 149 2.79 -1.92 4.10
N SER A 150 3.44 -0.76 4.13
CA SER A 150 4.63 -0.53 4.97
C SER A 150 4.25 -0.30 6.44
N TRP A 151 3.14 0.40 6.66
CA TRP A 151 2.59 0.73 7.99
C TRP A 151 2.09 -0.50 8.77
N ASN A 152 1.47 -1.47 8.08
CA ASN A 152 1.03 -2.74 8.68
C ASN A 152 2.17 -3.64 9.20
N ARG A 153 3.45 -3.37 8.88
CA ARG A 153 4.61 -4.09 9.45
C ARG A 153 5.15 -3.45 10.72
N SER A 154 5.00 -2.14 10.92
CA SER A 154 5.52 -1.44 12.10
C SER A 154 4.59 -1.52 13.32
N ILE A 155 3.32 -1.87 13.12
CA ILE A 155 2.28 -1.88 14.19
C ILE A 155 2.04 -3.30 14.76
N ARG A 156 2.71 -4.32 14.21
CA ARG A 156 2.66 -5.71 14.74
C ARG A 156 3.80 -6.04 15.72
N ARG A 157 4.48 -5.04 16.28
CA ARG A 157 5.43 -5.20 17.38
C ARG A 157 4.85 -4.59 18.64
#